data_AF-A0A8D5U7H2-F1
#
_entry.id   AF-A0A8D5U7H2-F1
#
_cell.length_a   1.000
_cell.length_b   1.000
_cell.length_c   1.000
_cell.angle_alpha   90.00
_cell.angle_beta   90.00
_cell.angle_gamma   90.00
#
_symmetry.space_group_name_H-M   'P 1'
#
loop_
_entity.id
_entity.type
_entity.pdbx_description
1 polymer ?
#
loop_
_entity_poly.entity_id
_entity_poly.type
_entity_poly.pdbx_seq_one_letter_code
_entity_poly.pdbx_strand_id
1 'polypeptide(L)'
;MLDELVSNELKRDNEVVDIPQDTVEKLVQALLRLRRKYDDELHNEELKVFEELAESLFELRLEKVIEGIEPKGFDKEVLSVINVMKKVYVGYLTGNYYTHKGNVLCLVNKKAILDDVQLEPGDVVILPLNKVLALITTDYITPIEVKE
;
A
#
# COMPACT_ATOMS: atom_id res chain seq x y z
N MET A 1 -19.15 -14.30 1.29
CA MET A 1 -18.92 -13.77 2.66
C MET A 1 -17.42 -13.54 2.85
N LEU A 2 -16.97 -12.84 3.90
CA LEU A 2 -15.55 -12.46 4.05
C LEU A 2 -14.64 -13.67 4.33
N ASP A 3 -15.12 -14.63 5.12
CA ASP A 3 -14.52 -15.94 5.35
C ASP A 3 -14.29 -16.73 4.04
N GLU A 4 -15.23 -16.66 3.10
CA GLU A 4 -15.05 -17.28 1.77
C GLU A 4 -13.93 -16.61 0.98
N LEU A 5 -13.79 -15.27 1.08
CA LEU A 5 -12.70 -14.55 0.43
C LEU A 5 -11.35 -14.99 1.00
N VAL A 6 -11.22 -15.04 2.33
CA VAL A 6 -10.01 -15.54 3.02
C VAL A 6 -9.71 -16.98 2.62
N SER A 7 -10.70 -17.87 2.65
CA SER A 7 -10.53 -19.28 2.29
C SER A 7 -10.10 -19.44 0.83
N ASN A 8 -10.63 -18.63 -0.08
CA ASN A 8 -10.25 -18.66 -1.48
C ASN A 8 -8.83 -18.13 -1.69
N GLU A 9 -8.43 -17.08 -0.97
CA GLU A 9 -7.07 -16.55 -1.00
C GLU A 9 -6.05 -17.59 -0.51
N LEU A 10 -6.34 -18.27 0.61
CA LEU A 10 -5.51 -19.35 1.17
C LEU A 10 -5.33 -20.55 0.24
N LYS A 11 -6.31 -20.85 -0.62
CA LYS A 11 -6.22 -22.02 -1.52
C LYS A 11 -5.34 -21.78 -2.74
N ARG A 12 -4.91 -20.55 -2.99
CA ARG A 12 -4.23 -20.15 -4.23
C ARG A 12 -2.90 -19.49 -3.93
N ASP A 13 -1.90 -20.27 -3.55
CA ASP A 13 -0.59 -19.73 -3.15
C ASP A 13 0.10 -18.92 -4.25
N ASN A 14 -0.02 -19.36 -5.51
CA ASN A 14 0.71 -18.78 -6.64
C ASN A 14 0.02 -17.58 -7.31
N GLU A 15 -1.12 -17.14 -6.81
CA GLU A 15 -1.79 -15.95 -7.35
C GLU A 15 -2.58 -15.18 -6.30
N VAL A 16 -2.65 -13.86 -6.47
CA VAL A 16 -3.61 -13.02 -5.76
C VAL A 16 -4.99 -13.24 -6.38
N VAL A 17 -5.99 -13.58 -5.57
CA VAL A 17 -7.35 -13.79 -6.07
C VAL A 17 -7.94 -12.46 -6.55
N ASP A 18 -8.58 -12.48 -7.71
CA ASP A 18 -9.30 -11.31 -8.22
C ASP A 18 -10.64 -11.15 -7.48
N ILE A 19 -10.70 -10.18 -6.58
CA ILE A 19 -11.91 -9.84 -5.82
C ILE A 19 -12.51 -8.56 -6.43
N PRO A 20 -13.71 -8.63 -7.06
CA PRO A 20 -14.35 -7.47 -7.65
C PRO A 20 -14.75 -6.42 -6.62
N GLN A 21 -14.64 -5.13 -6.99
CA GLN A 21 -15.05 -3.98 -6.18
C GLN A 21 -16.50 -4.12 -5.66
N ASP A 22 -17.45 -4.48 -6.53
CA ASP A 22 -18.86 -4.66 -6.18
C ASP A 22 -19.08 -5.69 -5.05
N THR A 23 -18.23 -6.72 -4.97
CA THR A 23 -18.31 -7.74 -3.92
C THR A 23 -17.92 -7.14 -2.58
N VAL A 24 -16.86 -6.34 -2.54
CA VAL A 24 -16.39 -5.64 -1.34
C VAL A 24 -17.41 -4.60 -0.89
N GLU A 25 -17.97 -3.83 -1.81
CA GLU A 25 -18.97 -2.80 -1.48
C GLU A 25 -20.21 -3.39 -0.82
N LYS A 26 -20.71 -4.54 -1.30
CA LYS A 26 -21.84 -5.24 -0.68
C LYS A 26 -21.51 -5.67 0.76
N LEU A 27 -20.30 -6.17 1.02
CA LEU A 27 -19.84 -6.53 2.37
C LEU A 27 -19.76 -5.30 3.27
N VAL A 28 -19.14 -4.21 2.80
CA VAL A 28 -19.04 -2.95 3.55
C VAL A 28 -20.43 -2.42 3.92
N GLN A 29 -21.38 -2.42 2.98
CA GLN A 29 -22.75 -1.95 3.26
C GLN A 29 -23.48 -2.83 4.28
N ALA A 30 -23.26 -4.15 4.25
CA ALA A 30 -23.82 -5.06 5.25
C ALA A 30 -23.26 -4.76 6.66
N LEU A 31 -21.94 -4.63 6.77
CA LEU A 31 -21.26 -4.33 8.04
C LEU A 31 -21.62 -2.93 8.58
N LEU A 32 -21.75 -1.92 7.71
CA LEU A 32 -22.23 -0.59 8.09
C LEU A 32 -23.64 -0.62 8.68
N ARG A 33 -24.53 -1.46 8.12
CA ARG A 33 -25.89 -1.62 8.67
C ARG A 33 -25.86 -2.30 10.02
N LEU A 34 -25.01 -3.31 10.20
CA LEU A 34 -24.83 -4.02 11.47
C LEU A 34 -24.40 -3.02 12.57
N ARG A 35 -23.32 -2.26 12.31
CA ARG A 35 -22.79 -1.23 13.22
C ARG A 35 -23.78 -0.14 13.61
N ARG A 36 -24.73 0.20 12.73
CA ARG A 36 -25.72 1.26 12.99
C ARG A 36 -26.94 0.77 13.74
N LYS A 37 -27.30 -0.50 13.57
CA LYS A 37 -28.57 -1.05 14.04
C LYS A 37 -28.48 -1.69 15.41
N TYR A 38 -27.30 -2.18 15.78
CA TYR A 38 -27.06 -2.92 17.01
C TYR A 38 -25.86 -2.32 17.74
N ASP A 39 -25.94 -2.28 19.07
CA ASP A 39 -24.90 -1.78 19.99
C ASP A 39 -24.74 -2.71 21.20
N ASP A 40 -25.15 -3.97 21.03
CA ASP A 40 -25.00 -4.99 22.06
C ASP A 40 -23.68 -5.76 21.91
N GLU A 41 -23.27 -6.38 23.01
CA GLU A 41 -22.00 -7.10 23.13
C GLU A 41 -21.86 -8.21 22.08
N LEU A 42 -22.95 -8.93 21.76
CA LEU A 42 -22.90 -10.02 20.78
C LEU A 42 -22.53 -9.52 19.39
N HIS A 43 -23.15 -8.44 18.92
CA HIS A 43 -22.84 -7.86 17.61
C HIS A 43 -21.47 -7.20 17.58
N ASN A 44 -21.00 -6.67 18.71
CA ASN A 44 -19.63 -6.17 18.82
C ASN A 44 -18.60 -7.28 18.68
N GLU A 45 -18.83 -8.45 19.30
CA GLU A 45 -17.99 -9.63 19.10
C GLU A 45 -18.07 -10.15 17.66
N GLU A 46 -19.25 -10.15 17.03
CA GLU A 46 -19.38 -10.51 15.61
C GLU A 46 -18.56 -9.58 14.69
N LEU A 47 -18.60 -8.27 14.94
CA LEU A 47 -17.83 -7.29 14.19
C LEU A 47 -16.32 -7.48 14.34
N LYS A 48 -15.84 -7.83 15.54
CA LYS A 48 -14.43 -8.15 15.77
C LYS A 48 -13.98 -9.34 14.92
N VAL A 49 -14.79 -10.40 14.84
CA VAL A 49 -14.48 -11.56 13.98
C VAL A 49 -14.32 -11.13 12.52
N PHE A 50 -15.17 -10.22 12.02
CA PHE A 50 -15.01 -9.68 10.67
C PHE A 50 -13.75 -8.81 10.51
N GLU A 51 -13.35 -8.06 11.53
CA GLU A 51 -12.11 -7.29 11.53
C GLU A 51 -10.87 -8.20 11.47
N GLU A 52 -10.84 -9.26 12.27
CA GLU A 52 -9.76 -10.28 12.24
C GLU A 52 -9.66 -11.00 10.88
N LEU A 53 -10.81 -11.32 10.27
CA LEU A 53 -10.84 -11.91 8.92
C LEU A 53 -10.34 -10.92 7.85
N ALA A 54 -10.65 -9.63 7.98
CA ALA A 54 -10.17 -8.60 7.06
C ALA A 54 -8.65 -8.42 7.17
N GLU A 55 -8.11 -8.44 8.39
CA GLU A 55 -6.68 -8.41 8.66
C GLU A 55 -5.97 -9.63 8.06
N SER A 56 -6.52 -10.84 8.30
CA SER A 56 -6.01 -12.08 7.70
C SER A 56 -5.99 -12.02 6.17
N LEU A 57 -7.04 -11.50 5.54
CA LEU A 57 -7.10 -11.34 4.08
C LEU A 57 -6.00 -10.39 3.58
N PHE A 58 -5.78 -9.27 4.29
CA PHE A 58 -4.74 -8.31 3.94
C PHE A 58 -3.34 -8.94 4.04
N GLU A 59 -3.04 -9.63 5.14
CA GLU A 59 -1.74 -10.28 5.37
C GLU A 59 -1.41 -11.29 4.27
N LEU A 60 -2.36 -12.18 3.93
CA LEU A 60 -2.19 -13.18 2.88
C LEU A 60 -1.93 -12.54 1.51
N ARG A 61 -2.66 -11.49 1.18
CA ARG A 61 -2.49 -10.77 -0.10
C ARG A 61 -1.17 -10.02 -0.14
N LEU A 62 -0.76 -9.42 0.99
CA LEU A 62 0.50 -8.72 1.13
C LEU A 62 1.70 -9.68 0.99
N GLU A 63 1.65 -10.85 1.63
CA GLU A 63 2.68 -11.89 1.54
C GLU A 63 2.97 -12.24 0.08
N LYS A 64 1.92 -12.58 -0.68
CA LYS A 64 2.02 -12.89 -2.12
C LYS A 64 2.67 -11.77 -2.93
N VAL A 65 2.29 -10.53 -2.66
CA VAL A 65 2.86 -9.36 -3.35
C VAL A 65 4.34 -9.18 -3.00
N ILE A 66 4.72 -9.40 -1.73
CA ILE A 66 6.12 -9.38 -1.30
C ILE A 66 6.93 -10.47 -2.00
N GLU A 67 6.35 -11.63 -2.28
CA GLU A 67 6.95 -12.72 -3.06
C GLU A 67 7.06 -12.43 -4.56
N GLY A 68 6.48 -11.31 -5.03
CA GLY A 68 6.57 -10.85 -6.41
C GLY A 68 5.38 -11.24 -7.28
N ILE A 69 4.29 -11.72 -6.68
CA ILE A 69 3.03 -11.98 -7.39
C ILE A 69 2.35 -10.63 -7.68
N GLU A 70 1.86 -10.46 -8.91
CA GLU A 70 1.17 -9.23 -9.29
C GLU A 70 -0.16 -9.05 -8.53
N PRO A 71 -0.41 -7.84 -7.96
CA PRO A 71 -1.66 -7.56 -7.28
C PRO A 71 -2.85 -7.48 -8.26
N LYS A 72 -4.04 -7.91 -7.81
CA LYS A 72 -5.29 -7.98 -8.60
C LYS A 72 -6.50 -7.58 -7.76
N GLY A 73 -7.62 -7.25 -8.39
CA GLY A 73 -8.87 -6.93 -7.68
C GLY A 73 -8.93 -5.52 -7.11
N PHE A 74 -9.87 -5.32 -6.17
CA PHE A 74 -10.25 -4.02 -5.62
C PHE A 74 -9.10 -3.20 -4.99
N ASP A 75 -8.11 -3.87 -4.40
CA ASP A 75 -6.98 -3.27 -3.69
C ASP A 75 -5.69 -3.25 -4.53
N LYS A 76 -5.77 -3.55 -5.83
CA LYS A 76 -4.60 -3.65 -6.71
C LYS A 76 -3.68 -2.44 -6.62
N GLU A 77 -4.25 -1.25 -6.66
CA GLU A 77 -3.49 0.01 -6.62
C GLU A 77 -2.82 0.20 -5.25
N VAL A 78 -3.52 -0.15 -4.17
CA VAL A 78 -3.01 -0.10 -2.79
C VAL A 78 -1.84 -1.06 -2.63
N LEU A 79 -1.96 -2.31 -3.08
CA LEU A 79 -0.90 -3.30 -2.99
C LEU A 79 0.28 -2.97 -3.91
N SER A 80 0.05 -2.32 -5.04
CA SER A 80 1.12 -1.88 -5.96
C SER A 80 2.05 -0.86 -5.32
N VAL A 81 1.55 -0.05 -4.39
CA VAL A 81 2.37 0.90 -3.60
C VAL A 81 3.45 0.16 -2.79
N ILE A 82 3.15 -1.04 -2.27
CA ILE A 82 4.13 -1.84 -1.52
C ILE A 82 5.34 -2.20 -2.39
N ASN A 83 5.13 -2.50 -3.68
CA ASN A 83 6.23 -2.78 -4.59
C ASN A 83 7.15 -1.57 -4.80
N VAL A 84 6.57 -0.37 -4.87
CA VAL A 84 7.34 0.89 -4.95
C VAL A 84 8.15 1.10 -3.68
N MET A 85 7.52 0.91 -2.51
CA MET A 85 8.21 1.02 -1.22
C MET A 85 9.35 0.00 -1.09
N LYS A 86 9.12 -1.26 -1.48
CA LYS A 86 10.14 -2.31 -1.52
C LYS A 86 11.31 -1.91 -2.41
N LYS A 87 11.04 -1.41 -3.63
CA LYS A 87 12.08 -0.96 -4.56
C LYS A 87 12.95 0.15 -3.95
N VAL A 88 12.32 1.16 -3.34
CA VAL A 88 13.04 2.28 -2.70
C VAL A 88 13.84 1.80 -1.49
N TYR A 89 13.24 0.97 -0.64
CA TYR A 89 13.92 0.42 0.52
C TYR A 89 15.17 -0.37 0.13
N VAL A 90 15.04 -1.29 -0.84
CA VAL A 90 16.15 -2.08 -1.36
C VAL A 90 17.20 -1.16 -1.98
N GLY A 91 16.80 -0.25 -2.88
CA GLY A 91 17.74 0.65 -3.55
C GLY A 91 18.50 1.57 -2.58
N TYR A 92 17.87 1.99 -1.50
CA TYR A 92 18.53 2.75 -0.44
C TYR A 92 19.58 1.91 0.29
N LEU A 93 19.22 0.68 0.71
CA LEU A 93 20.13 -0.20 1.45
C LEU A 93 21.29 -0.73 0.60
N THR A 94 21.08 -0.93 -0.69
CA THR A 94 22.13 -1.41 -1.61
C THR A 94 23.02 -0.29 -2.12
N GLY A 95 22.74 0.97 -1.76
CA GLY A 95 23.52 2.13 -2.23
C GLY A 95 23.25 2.49 -3.68
N ASN A 96 22.11 2.07 -4.25
CA ASN A 96 21.74 2.39 -5.64
C ASN A 96 21.37 3.85 -5.83
N TYR A 97 21.16 4.62 -4.75
CA TYR A 97 20.80 6.03 -4.81
C TYR A 97 21.92 6.94 -4.30
N TYR A 98 22.02 8.14 -4.86
CA TYR A 98 22.85 9.19 -4.27
C TYR A 98 22.31 9.57 -2.89
N THR A 99 23.11 9.34 -1.85
CA THR A 99 22.71 9.62 -0.47
C THR A 99 23.72 10.49 0.27
N HIS A 100 23.22 11.32 1.19
CA HIS A 100 24.05 12.11 2.10
C HIS A 100 23.40 12.19 3.49
N LYS A 101 24.10 11.67 4.51
CA LYS A 101 23.66 11.69 5.92
C LYS A 101 22.21 11.19 6.12
N GLY A 102 21.86 10.07 5.49
CA GLY A 102 20.53 9.46 5.58
C GLY A 102 19.45 10.10 4.69
N ASN A 103 19.82 11.07 3.86
CA ASN A 103 18.93 11.67 2.88
C ASN A 103 19.25 11.16 1.49
N VAL A 104 18.24 11.12 0.62
CA VAL A 104 18.31 10.66 -0.77
C VAL A 104 18.13 11.86 -1.69
N LEU A 105 18.95 11.93 -2.74
CA LEU A 105 18.79 12.89 -3.81
C LEU A 105 17.64 12.46 -4.73
N CYS A 106 16.71 13.35 -5.01
CA CYS A 106 15.54 13.06 -5.83
C CYS A 106 15.30 14.16 -6.86
N LEU A 107 14.81 13.76 -8.03
CA LEU A 107 14.29 14.63 -9.06
C LEU A 107 12.80 14.90 -8.80
N VAL A 108 12.37 16.14 -8.92
CA VAL A 108 10.97 16.53 -8.80
C VAL A 108 10.25 16.30 -10.13
N ASN A 109 9.18 15.51 -10.12
CA ASN A 109 8.38 15.20 -11.31
C ASN A 109 7.16 16.13 -11.44
N LYS A 110 6.62 16.61 -10.31
CA LYS A 110 5.40 17.43 -10.25
C LYS A 110 5.60 18.63 -9.34
N LYS A 111 4.92 19.72 -9.69
CA LYS A 111 4.89 20.93 -8.87
C LYS A 111 4.33 20.63 -7.49
N ALA A 112 5.04 21.04 -6.44
CA ALA A 112 4.63 20.83 -5.06
C ALA A 112 5.13 21.96 -4.16
N ILE A 113 4.52 22.08 -2.97
CA ILE A 113 5.05 22.89 -1.89
C ILE A 113 5.55 21.95 -0.81
N LEU A 114 6.82 22.03 -0.47
CA LEU A 114 7.46 21.21 0.56
C LEU A 114 8.23 22.12 1.52
N ASP A 115 7.85 22.09 2.80
CA ASP A 115 8.44 22.95 3.84
C ASP A 115 8.49 24.45 3.43
N ASP A 116 7.35 24.95 2.92
CA ASP A 116 7.18 26.32 2.39
C ASP A 116 8.01 26.67 1.14
N VAL A 117 8.73 25.70 0.57
CA VAL A 117 9.45 25.86 -0.69
C VAL A 117 8.60 25.34 -1.85
N GLN A 118 8.39 26.17 -2.85
CA GLN A 118 7.78 25.76 -4.10
C GLN A 118 8.81 25.04 -4.97
N LEU A 119 8.50 23.78 -5.30
CA LEU A 119 9.28 22.93 -6.18
C LEU A 119 8.62 22.86 -7.54
N GLU A 120 9.41 22.98 -8.60
CA GLU A 120 8.97 22.83 -9.98
C GLU A 120 9.52 21.52 -10.58
N PRO A 121 8.84 20.95 -11.59
CA PRO A 121 9.35 19.78 -12.30
C PRO A 121 10.75 20.01 -12.86
N GLY A 122 11.67 19.07 -12.60
CA GLY A 122 13.09 19.17 -12.97
C GLY A 122 14.00 19.67 -11.85
N ASP A 123 13.45 20.22 -10.77
CA ASP A 123 14.24 20.57 -9.59
C ASP A 123 14.83 19.33 -8.93
N VAL A 124 15.95 19.52 -8.23
CA VAL A 124 16.62 18.47 -7.46
C VAL A 124 16.54 18.80 -5.98
N VAL A 125 16.07 17.83 -5.20
CA VAL A 125 15.88 17.96 -3.76
C VAL A 125 16.57 16.83 -3.01
N ILE A 126 17.01 17.10 -1.78
CA ILE A 126 17.57 16.10 -0.88
C ILE A 126 16.58 15.90 0.25
N LEU A 127 16.06 14.68 0.38
CA LEU A 127 14.97 14.37 1.31
C LEU A 127 15.32 13.17 2.19
N PRO A 128 14.89 13.16 3.47
CA PRO A 128 15.03 11.97 4.31
C PRO A 128 14.15 10.83 3.76
N LEU A 129 14.59 9.58 3.98
CA LEU A 129 13.96 8.39 3.39
C LEU A 129 12.44 8.29 3.63
N ASN A 130 11.96 8.70 4.82
CA ASN A 130 10.53 8.71 5.13
C ASN A 130 9.72 9.67 4.22
N LYS A 131 10.25 10.86 3.91
CA LYS A 131 9.63 11.77 2.94
C LYS A 131 9.71 11.20 1.52
N VAL A 132 10.80 10.51 1.19
CA VAL A 132 10.97 9.88 -0.11
C VAL A 132 9.88 8.83 -0.35
N LEU A 133 9.69 7.93 0.61
CA LEU A 133 8.65 6.88 0.55
C LEU A 133 7.24 7.46 0.42
N ALA A 134 6.94 8.58 1.09
CA ALA A 134 5.62 9.20 1.01
C ALA A 134 5.34 9.87 -0.36
N LEU A 135 6.36 10.49 -0.96
CA LEU A 135 6.18 11.31 -2.16
C LEU A 135 6.29 10.49 -3.46
N ILE A 136 7.11 9.44 -3.46
CA ILE A 136 7.31 8.58 -4.63
C ILE A 136 6.06 7.78 -4.99
N THR A 137 5.25 7.38 -4.01
CA THR A 137 4.01 6.62 -4.23
C THR A 137 2.95 7.42 -4.98
N THR A 138 3.08 8.74 -4.97
CA THR A 138 2.25 9.72 -5.69
C THR A 138 2.96 10.32 -6.91
N ASP A 139 4.16 9.83 -7.24
CA ASP A 139 4.96 10.27 -8.38
C ASP A 139 5.25 11.79 -8.35
N TYR A 140 5.48 12.34 -7.16
CA TYR A 140 5.97 13.72 -7.01
C TYR A 140 7.48 13.82 -7.20
N ILE A 141 8.20 12.75 -6.87
CA ILE A 141 9.64 12.68 -6.95
C ILE A 141 10.11 11.32 -7.48
N THR A 142 11.33 11.29 -8.01
CA THR A 142 12.06 10.06 -8.37
C THR A 142 13.44 10.07 -7.72
N PRO A 143 13.82 9.06 -6.92
CA PRO A 143 15.20 8.91 -6.43
C PRO A 143 16.20 8.85 -7.58
N ILE A 144 17.30 9.58 -7.48
CA ILE A 144 18.35 9.59 -8.51
C ILE A 144 19.27 8.39 -8.26
N GLU A 145 19.30 7.48 -9.24
CA GLU A 145 20.15 6.30 -9.22
C GLU A 145 21.62 6.64 -9.56
N VAL A 146 22.55 5.98 -8.86
CA VAL A 146 23.97 6.02 -9.18
C VAL A 146 24.16 5.24 -10.48
N LYS A 147 24.48 5.93 -11.58
CA LYS A 147 24.82 5.25 -12.84
C LYS A 147 26.14 4.51 -12.68
N GLU A 148 26.20 3.28 -13.19
CA GLU A 148 27.46 2.56 -13.44
C GLU A 148 28.34 3.30 -14.45
#